data_AF-R7ZYR5-F1
#
_entry.id   AF-R7ZYR5-F1
#
_cell.length_a   1.000
_cell.length_b   1.000
_cell.length_c   1.000
_cell.angle_alpha   90.00
_cell.angle_beta   90.00
_cell.angle_gamma   90.00
#
_symmetry.space_group_name_H-M   'P 1'
#
loop_
_entity.id
_entity.type
_entity.pdbx_description
1 polymer ?
#
loop_
_entity_poly.entity_id
_entity_poly.type
_entity_poly.pdbx_seq_one_letter_code
_entity_poly.pdbx_strand_id
1 'polypeptide(L)'
;MSKHTLADQRPSWDLIAVYFAVEGLGEFLKDSGTGQMEVDLERGVRWLADDQVKDRTLIQQREGTDEPFADYLNGLLGADPSHHQE
;
A
#
# COMPACT_ATOMS: atom_id res chain seq x y z
N MET A 1 16.11 9.52 22.55
CA MET A 1 15.27 9.92 21.41
C MET A 1 14.23 8.83 21.21
N SER A 2 12.95 9.16 21.18
CA SER A 2 11.91 8.16 20.89
C SER A 2 12.05 7.71 19.45
N LYS A 3 12.16 6.41 19.19
CA LYS A 3 12.26 5.86 17.83
C LYS A 3 10.84 5.91 17.25
N HIS A 4 10.55 6.90 16.40
CA HIS A 4 9.27 7.00 15.73
C HIS A 4 9.13 5.82 14.76
N THR A 5 8.11 5.00 14.96
CA THR A 5 7.78 3.84 14.13
C THR A 5 6.71 4.19 13.09
N LEU A 6 6.49 3.34 12.08
CA LEU A 6 5.32 3.50 11.19
C LEU A 6 3.99 3.55 11.96
N ALA A 7 3.88 2.91 13.12
CA ALA A 7 2.68 2.98 13.96
C ALA A 7 2.45 4.40 14.55
N ASP A 8 3.51 5.22 14.65
CA ASP A 8 3.46 6.60 15.12
C ASP A 8 3.21 7.60 13.99
N GLN A 9 3.23 7.15 12.73
CA GLN A 9 2.94 7.96 11.55
C GLN A 9 1.55 7.62 11.00
N ARG A 10 0.88 8.61 10.39
CA ARG A 10 -0.39 8.35 9.69
C ARG A 10 -0.19 7.23 8.67
N PRO A 11 -1.22 6.41 8.38
CA PRO A 11 -1.11 5.31 7.42
C PRO A 11 -0.55 5.84 6.11
N SER A 12 0.66 5.39 5.77
CA SER A 12 1.43 5.88 4.63
C SER A 12 0.95 5.20 3.36
N TRP A 13 -0.22 5.63 2.87
CA TRP A 13 -0.76 5.18 1.59
C TRP A 13 0.27 5.30 0.46
N ASP A 14 1.15 6.30 0.53
CA ASP A 14 2.25 6.47 -0.41
C ASP A 14 3.27 5.32 -0.37
N LEU A 15 3.60 4.79 0.80
CA LEU A 15 4.53 3.65 0.92
C LEU A 15 3.92 2.36 0.37
N ILE A 16 2.61 2.17 0.55
CA ILE A 16 1.89 1.03 -0.04
C ILE A 16 1.91 1.15 -1.56
N ALA A 17 1.72 2.35 -2.11
CA ALA A 17 1.82 2.59 -3.54
C ALA A 17 3.22 2.33 -4.09
N VAL A 18 4.27 2.78 -3.40
CA VAL A 18 5.68 2.49 -3.78
C VAL A 18 5.96 0.99 -3.71
N TYR A 19 5.54 0.31 -2.64
CA TYR A 19 5.67 -1.14 -2.53
C TYR A 19 5.01 -1.84 -3.72
N PHE A 20 3.77 -1.49 -4.07
CA PHE A 20 3.09 -2.07 -5.22
C PHE A 20 3.81 -1.80 -6.54
N ALA A 21 4.38 -0.61 -6.72
CA ALA A 21 5.14 -0.28 -7.93
C ALA A 21 6.43 -1.09 -8.08
N VAL A 22 7.08 -1.48 -6.98
CA VAL A 22 8.34 -2.21 -6.97
C VAL A 22 8.14 -3.73 -6.92
N GLU A 23 7.31 -4.20 -5.99
CA GLU A 23 7.12 -5.61 -5.64
C GLU A 23 5.82 -6.21 -6.24
N GLY A 24 4.94 -5.39 -6.81
CA GLY A 24 3.62 -5.82 -7.25
C GLY A 24 2.72 -6.19 -6.08
N LEU A 25 1.97 -7.30 -6.20
CA LEU A 25 1.10 -7.77 -5.12
C LEU A 25 1.88 -8.29 -3.91
N GLY A 26 3.05 -8.89 -4.15
CA GLY A 26 3.89 -9.51 -3.12
C GLY A 26 3.12 -10.37 -2.11
N GLU A 27 3.59 -10.38 -0.86
CA GLU A 27 2.99 -11.14 0.23
C GLU A 27 1.87 -10.37 0.94
N PHE A 28 1.87 -9.04 0.85
CA PHE A 28 1.01 -8.18 1.68
C PHE A 28 -0.24 -7.67 0.95
N LEU A 29 -0.23 -7.61 -0.38
CA LEU A 29 -1.34 -7.06 -1.16
C LEU A 29 -2.10 -8.14 -1.94
N LYS A 30 -3.34 -7.81 -2.28
CA LYS A 30 -4.23 -8.59 -3.14
C LYS A 30 -4.91 -7.70 -4.16
N ASP A 31 -5.14 -8.27 -5.33
CA ASP A 31 -6.04 -7.70 -6.33
C ASP A 31 -7.48 -8.05 -5.93
N SER A 32 -8.31 -7.03 -5.76
CA SER A 32 -9.72 -7.15 -5.37
C SER A 32 -10.69 -6.94 -6.54
N GLY A 33 -10.17 -6.96 -7.78
CA GLY A 33 -10.94 -6.92 -9.01
C GLY A 33 -11.05 -5.55 -9.65
N THR A 34 -11.61 -5.55 -10.85
CA THR A 34 -11.77 -4.35 -11.68
C THR A 34 -12.98 -3.53 -11.29
N GLY A 35 -12.95 -2.25 -11.66
CA GLY A 35 -14.03 -1.33 -11.37
C GLY A 35 -13.64 0.13 -11.47
N GLN A 36 -14.43 0.98 -10.82
CA GLN A 36 -14.19 2.41 -10.79
C GLN A 36 -14.47 3.00 -9.41
N MET A 37 -13.69 4.03 -9.07
CA MET A 37 -13.91 4.82 -7.88
C MET A 37 -14.98 5.88 -8.17
N GLU A 38 -16.07 5.83 -7.42
CA GLU A 38 -17.07 6.90 -7.40
C GLU A 38 -16.76 7.83 -6.22
N VAL A 39 -16.69 9.12 -6.50
CA VAL A 39 -16.44 10.17 -5.52
C VAL A 39 -17.65 11.08 -5.46
N ASP A 40 -18.28 11.14 -4.30
CA ASP A 40 -19.40 12.03 -3.99
C ASP A 40 -18.99 12.88 -2.78
N LEU A 41 -19.07 14.21 -2.90
CA LEU A 41 -18.59 15.12 -1.86
C LEU A 41 -19.41 15.06 -0.56
N GLU A 42 -20.66 14.60 -0.63
CA GLU A 42 -21.56 14.46 0.51
C GLU A 42 -21.52 13.04 1.11
N ARG A 43 -21.33 12.03 0.25
CA ARG A 43 -21.43 10.61 0.62
C ARG A 43 -20.08 9.90 0.76
N GLY A 44 -18.99 10.56 0.34
CA GLY A 44 -17.63 10.03 0.39
C GLY A 44 -17.22 9.25 -0.85
N VAL A 45 -16.27 8.34 -0.67
CA VAL A 45 -15.64 7.58 -1.76
C VAL A 45 -16.04 6.11 -1.66
N ARG A 46 -16.43 5.50 -2.78
CA ARG A 46 -16.68 4.06 -2.86
C ARG A 46 -16.10 3.44 -4.12
N TRP A 47 -15.71 2.18 -4.03
CA TRP A 47 -15.36 1.38 -5.19
C TRP A 47 -16.61 0.68 -5.74
N LEU A 48 -16.85 0.83 -7.04
CA LEU A 48 -17.90 0.13 -7.78
C LEU A 48 -17.23 -0.95 -8.61
N ALA A 49 -17.41 -2.21 -8.22
CA ALA A 49 -16.93 -3.33 -8.99
C ALA A 49 -17.63 -3.39 -10.35
N ASP A 50 -16.84 -3.50 -11.42
CA ASP A 50 -17.31 -3.53 -12.80
C ASP A 50 -16.28 -4.30 -13.65
N ASP A 51 -16.73 -5.39 -14.28
CA ASP A 51 -15.90 -6.27 -15.10
C ASP A 51 -15.69 -5.74 -16.54
N GLN A 52 -16.45 -4.72 -16.94
CA GLN A 52 -16.31 -4.05 -18.23
C GLN A 52 -15.21 -2.99 -18.20
N VAL A 53 -14.87 -2.46 -17.03
CA VAL A 53 -13.78 -1.50 -16.87
C VAL A 53 -12.45 -2.22 -17.00
N LYS A 54 -11.70 -1.86 -18.04
CA LYS A 54 -10.34 -2.32 -18.27
C LYS A 54 -9.35 -1.32 -17.65
N ASP A 55 -8.19 -1.82 -17.25
CA ASP A 55 -7.05 -1.02 -16.77
C ASP A 55 -7.21 -0.33 -15.41
N ARG A 56 -8.23 -0.70 -14.62
CA ARG A 56 -8.41 -0.22 -13.24
C ARG A 56 -8.66 -1.40 -12.33
N THR A 57 -7.84 -1.55 -11.29
CA THR A 57 -8.01 -2.57 -10.26
C THR A 57 -7.95 -1.93 -8.87
N LEU A 58 -8.74 -2.46 -7.94
CA LEU A 58 -8.64 -2.12 -6.53
C LEU A 58 -7.59 -3.02 -5.89
N ILE A 59 -6.48 -2.42 -5.47
CA ILE A 59 -5.47 -3.11 -4.67
C ILE A 59 -5.80 -2.91 -3.19
N GLN A 60 -5.80 -4.00 -2.43
CA GLN A 60 -6.03 -3.98 -0.99
C GLN A 60 -4.94 -4.74 -0.27
N GLN A 61 -4.69 -4.36 0.98
CA GLN A 61 -3.91 -5.18 1.89
C GLN A 61 -4.66 -6.46 2.26
N ARG A 62 -3.94 -7.56 2.45
CA ARG A 62 -4.48 -8.83 2.93
C ARG A 62 -4.79 -8.74 4.41
N GLU A 63 -5.88 -9.37 4.83
CA GLU A 63 -6.24 -9.42 6.25
C GLU A 63 -5.16 -10.12 7.08
N GLY A 64 -4.89 -9.60 8.28
CA GLY A 64 -3.89 -10.14 9.19
C GLY A 64 -2.44 -9.85 8.82
N THR A 65 -2.19 -8.96 7.86
CA THR A 65 -0.82 -8.58 7.44
C THR A 65 -0.37 -7.22 7.96
N ASP A 66 -1.16 -6.57 8.82
CA ASP A 66 -0.87 -5.21 9.32
C ASP A 66 0.50 -5.10 9.99
N GLU A 67 0.76 -5.92 11.02
CA GLU A 67 2.05 -5.92 11.71
C GLU A 67 3.20 -6.41 10.82
N PRO A 68 3.09 -7.56 10.11
CA PRO A 68 4.17 -8.03 9.23
C PRO A 68 4.54 -7.05 8.12
N PHE A 69 3.55 -6.38 7.52
CA PHE A 69 3.80 -5.41 6.45
C PHE A 69 4.47 -4.15 7.00
N ALA A 70 4.02 -3.66 8.16
CA ALA A 70 4.67 -2.56 8.84
C ALA A 70 6.13 -2.88 9.20
N ASP A 71 6.40 -4.07 9.75
CA ASP A 71 7.75 -4.52 10.09
C ASP A 71 8.66 -4.59 8.86
N TYR A 72 8.14 -5.15 7.75
CA TYR A 72 8.85 -5.18 6.48
C TYR A 72 9.22 -3.78 5.99
N LEU A 73 8.25 -2.86 5.92
CA LEU A 73 8.49 -1.49 5.47
C LEU A 73 9.44 -0.73 6.41
N ASN A 74 9.30 -0.91 7.73
CA ASN A 74 10.24 -0.33 8.71
C ASN A 74 11.66 -0.86 8.51
N GLY A 75 11.81 -2.15 8.16
CA GLY A 75 13.10 -2.76 7.85
C GLY A 75 13.79 -2.11 6.65
N LEU A 76 13.03 -1.82 5.58
CA LEU A 76 13.54 -1.13 4.40
C LEU A 76 13.90 0.33 4.68
N LEU A 77 13.03 1.06 5.40
CA LEU A 77 13.25 2.47 5.72
C LEU A 77 14.38 2.71 6.72
N GLY A 78 14.57 1.75 7.63
CA GLY A 78 15.61 1.78 8.64
C GLY A 78 16.95 1.20 8.18
N ALA A 79 17.03 0.66 6.96
CA ALA A 79 18.27 0.11 6.43
C ALA A 79 19.29 1.23 6.16
N ASP A 80 20.54 1.01 6.54
CA ASP A 80 21.62 1.94 6.17
C ASP A 80 21.79 1.94 4.64
N PRO A 81 21.86 3.12 4.00
CA PRO A 81 22.08 3.19 2.56
C PRO A 81 23.45 2.57 2.24
N SER A 82 23.46 1.52 1.43
CA SER A 82 24.70 0.97 0.91
C SER A 82 25.23 1.90 -0.18
N HIS A 83 26.38 2.53 0.07
CA HIS A 83 27.11 3.21 -0.99
C HIS A 83 27.66 2.15 -1.93
N HIS A 84 27.06 2.02 -3.12
CA HIS A 84 27.70 1.35 -4.23
C HIS A 84 28.98 2.13 -4.57
N GLN A 85 30.15 1.55 -4.27
CA GLN A 85 31.39 1.99 -4.89
C GLN A 85 31.40 1.43 -6.31
N GLU A 86 31.38 2.33 -7.29
CA GLU A 86 31.63 2.02 -8.71
C GLU A 86 33.09 1.59 -8.92
#